data_AF-A0A6P0IYI0-F1
#
_entry.id   AF-A0A6P0IYI0-F1
#
_cell.length_a   1.000
_cell.length_b   1.000
_cell.length_c   1.000
_cell.angle_alpha   90.00
_cell.angle_beta   90.00
_cell.angle_gamma   90.00
#
_symmetry.space_group_name_H-M   'P 1'
#
loop_
_entity.id
_entity.type
_entity.pdbx_description
1 polymer ?
#
loop_
_entity_poly.entity_id
_entity_poly.type
_entity_poly.pdbx_seq_one_letter_code
_entity_poly.pdbx_strand_id
1 'polypeptide(L)'
;MTTNLELTTDILVPTTDLELTTDILVPTLYLEHVPGPSLLAAATEGTSWNVSTARGRIQGVGVSVSGLGAYARANGSMNFSTKTLESSKTYKEMRKSYKFSAGLRGFWSWIGLGNNASYHKQELTKVFNELSNVSRTNGRINIDLMVTGLFPNVPVSASAYIQAFSVSSKTDSRINFSVISTDAANQDTGAQDQNGQNLPVQDNNSTIDI
;
A
#
# COMPACT_ATOMS: atom_id res chain seq x y z
N MET A 1 22.11 -54.09 51.84
CA MET A 1 20.81 -53.89 51.16
C MET A 1 20.70 -52.42 50.81
N THR A 2 20.98 -52.05 49.56
CA THR A 2 19.99 -51.81 48.48
C THR A 2 19.47 -50.37 48.49
N THR A 3 20.20 -49.51 47.78
CA THR A 3 19.78 -48.52 46.75
C THR A 3 18.38 -47.86 46.73
N ASN A 4 18.48 -46.57 46.38
CA ASN A 4 17.64 -45.71 45.51
C ASN A 4 16.51 -44.89 46.17
N LEU A 5 16.56 -43.55 46.18
CA LEU A 5 16.39 -42.53 45.12
C LEU A 5 14.91 -42.13 44.98
N GLU A 6 14.47 -41.12 45.73
CA GLU A 6 13.22 -40.42 45.45
C GLU A 6 13.53 -38.98 45.04
N LEU A 7 13.30 -38.71 43.75
CA LEU A 7 13.22 -37.36 43.20
C LEU A 7 12.04 -36.63 43.85
N THR A 8 12.29 -35.46 44.43
CA THR A 8 11.26 -34.44 44.55
C THR A 8 11.52 -33.40 43.46
N THR A 9 10.71 -33.51 42.41
CA THR A 9 10.63 -32.59 41.29
C THR A 9 10.23 -31.19 41.78
N ASP A 10 11.04 -30.20 41.43
CA ASP A 10 10.64 -28.80 41.35
C ASP A 10 9.42 -28.70 40.42
N ILE A 11 8.21 -28.59 40.98
CA ILE A 11 7.06 -28.18 40.19
C ILE A 11 7.11 -26.65 40.11
N LEU A 12 7.84 -26.21 39.08
CA LEU A 12 7.64 -24.93 38.42
C LEU A 12 6.14 -24.67 38.30
N VAL A 13 5.70 -23.54 38.86
CA VAL A 13 4.41 -22.94 38.51
C VAL A 13 4.38 -22.90 36.98
N PRO A 14 3.39 -23.52 36.31
CA PRO A 14 3.29 -23.39 34.88
C PRO A 14 3.08 -21.91 34.58
N THR A 15 4.11 -21.27 34.03
CA THR A 15 3.91 -20.18 33.09
C THR A 15 2.87 -20.71 32.13
N THR A 16 1.67 -20.16 32.20
CA THR A 16 0.68 -20.36 31.16
C THR A 16 1.29 -19.69 29.95
N ASP A 17 2.05 -20.47 29.19
CA ASP A 17 2.50 -20.08 27.88
C ASP A 17 1.22 -19.70 27.14
N LEU A 18 1.09 -18.40 26.88
CA LEU A 18 0.19 -17.91 25.87
C LEU A 18 0.61 -18.65 24.61
N GLU A 19 -0.14 -19.69 24.23
CA GLU A 19 -0.18 -20.19 22.87
C GLU A 19 -0.61 -19.01 21.99
N LEU A 20 0.38 -18.22 21.58
CA LEU A 20 0.26 -17.41 20.38
C LEU A 20 0.07 -18.44 19.27
N THR A 21 -1.17 -18.59 18.84
CA THR A 21 -1.50 -19.18 17.56
C THR A 21 -0.77 -18.31 16.53
N THR A 22 0.48 -18.68 16.21
CA THR A 22 1.16 -18.16 15.05
C THR A 22 0.47 -18.81 13.86
N ASP A 23 -0.73 -18.34 13.54
CA ASP A 23 -1.10 -18.23 12.14
C ASP A 23 -0.05 -17.30 11.56
N ILE A 24 0.92 -17.89 10.87
CA ILE A 24 1.94 -17.21 10.08
C ILE A 24 1.18 -16.53 8.93
N LEU A 25 0.49 -15.45 9.25
CA LEU A 25 -0.08 -14.55 8.27
C LEU A 25 1.11 -13.86 7.62
N VAL A 26 1.52 -14.39 6.47
CA VAL A 26 2.35 -13.65 5.53
C VAL A 26 1.70 -12.26 5.37
N PRO A 27 2.42 -11.16 5.68
CA PRO A 27 1.87 -9.82 5.53
C PRO A 27 1.31 -9.67 4.12
N THR A 28 -0.02 -9.57 4.01
CA THR A 28 -0.71 -9.55 2.71
C THR A 28 -1.21 -8.14 2.48
N LEU A 29 -0.85 -7.58 1.32
CA LEU A 29 -1.35 -6.28 0.89
C LEU A 29 -2.83 -6.42 0.50
N TYR A 30 -3.73 -6.04 1.40
CA TYR A 30 -5.16 -5.95 1.08
C TYR A 30 -5.42 -4.62 0.39
N LEU A 31 -5.74 -4.67 -0.90
CA LEU A 31 -6.15 -3.51 -1.67
C LEU A 31 -7.63 -3.24 -1.45
N GLU A 32 -7.93 -2.19 -0.68
CA GLU A 32 -9.26 -1.62 -0.61
C GLU A 32 -9.44 -0.64 -1.78
N HIS A 33 -10.54 -0.80 -2.52
CA HIS A 33 -10.92 0.17 -3.56
C HIS A 33 -11.19 1.53 -2.90
N VAL A 34 -10.54 2.59 -3.39
CA VAL A 34 -10.86 3.95 -2.98
C VAL A 34 -11.96 4.47 -3.89
N PRO A 35 -13.15 4.84 -3.37
CA PRO A 35 -14.22 5.41 -4.18
C PRO A 35 -13.71 6.60 -5.00
N GLY A 36 -13.88 6.55 -6.32
CA GLY A 36 -13.37 7.58 -7.21
C GLY A 36 -13.60 7.29 -8.69
N PRO A 37 -13.31 8.27 -9.57
CA PRO A 37 -13.42 8.08 -11.01
C PRO A 37 -12.45 6.99 -11.47
N SER A 38 -12.94 6.04 -12.25
CA SER A 38 -12.11 5.06 -12.93
C SER A 38 -11.68 5.61 -14.28
N LEU A 39 -10.41 5.37 -14.64
CA LEU A 39 -9.89 5.75 -15.95
C LEU A 39 -10.11 4.64 -16.95
N LEU A 40 -10.68 5.01 -18.10
CA LEU A 40 -10.87 4.12 -19.23
C LEU A 40 -9.87 4.48 -20.33
N ALA A 41 -8.80 3.70 -20.44
CA ALA A 41 -7.91 3.78 -21.60
C ALA A 41 -8.39 2.76 -22.64
N ALA A 42 -8.70 3.21 -23.86
CA ALA A 42 -9.03 2.33 -24.98
C ALA A 42 -7.85 2.29 -25.96
N ALA A 43 -7.40 1.11 -26.34
CA ALA A 43 -6.46 0.91 -27.44
C ALA A 43 -7.19 0.94 -28.79
N THR A 44 -6.46 1.33 -29.85
CA THR A 44 -6.90 1.15 -31.24
C THR A 44 -6.99 -0.34 -31.63
N GLU A 45 -6.30 -1.23 -30.92
CA GLU A 45 -6.38 -2.68 -31.10
C GLU A 45 -6.29 -3.44 -29.75
N GLY A 46 -7.29 -4.28 -29.46
CA GLY A 46 -7.18 -5.47 -28.60
C GLY A 46 -7.27 -5.34 -27.07
N THR A 47 -6.87 -4.24 -26.45
CA THR A 47 -6.91 -4.14 -24.97
C THR A 47 -7.34 -2.77 -24.45
N SER A 48 -8.48 -2.72 -23.76
CA SER A 48 -8.90 -1.54 -23.00
C SER A 48 -8.65 -1.79 -21.52
N TRP A 49 -8.15 -0.77 -20.83
CA TRP A 49 -7.80 -0.83 -19.41
C TRP A 49 -8.83 -0.07 -18.57
N ASN A 50 -9.15 -0.64 -17.42
CA ASN A 50 -9.82 0.01 -16.32
C ASN A 50 -8.81 0.19 -15.19
N VAL A 51 -8.55 1.43 -14.80
CA VAL A 51 -7.56 1.78 -13.77
C VAL A 51 -8.26 2.56 -12.68
N SER A 52 -8.08 2.13 -11.44
CA SER A 52 -8.63 2.79 -10.27
C SER A 52 -7.59 2.88 -9.15
N THR A 53 -7.74 3.86 -8.28
CA THR A 53 -6.96 3.98 -7.05
C THR A 53 -7.39 2.94 -6.03
N ALA A 54 -6.42 2.28 -5.41
CA ALA A 54 -6.61 1.36 -4.30
C ALA A 54 -5.63 1.69 -3.17
N ARG A 55 -5.95 1.29 -1.95
CA ARG A 55 -5.03 1.41 -0.80
C ARG A 55 -4.67 0.04 -0.30
N GLY A 56 -3.38 -0.23 -0.24
CA GLY A 56 -2.82 -1.38 0.44
C GLY A 56 -2.72 -1.10 1.93
N ARG A 57 -3.55 -1.75 2.75
CA ARG A 57 -3.45 -1.62 4.20
C ARG A 57 -2.28 -2.43 4.73
N ILE A 58 -1.50 -1.80 5.60
CA ILE A 58 -0.38 -2.45 6.26
C ILE A 58 -0.89 -3.00 7.59
N GLN A 59 -1.16 -4.31 7.61
CA GLN A 59 -1.57 -4.99 8.83
C GLN A 59 -0.46 -4.90 9.90
N GLY A 60 -0.86 -4.64 11.14
CA GLY A 60 0.05 -4.51 12.28
C GLY A 60 0.72 -3.14 12.46
N VAL A 61 0.55 -2.20 11.52
CA VAL A 61 1.07 -0.83 11.65
C VAL A 61 -0.11 0.13 11.82
N GLY A 62 -0.47 0.36 13.08
CA GLY A 62 -1.53 1.27 13.47
C GLY A 62 -1.28 1.94 14.82
N VAL A 63 -1.94 3.06 15.04
CA VAL A 63 -1.86 3.83 16.28
C VAL A 63 -3.24 4.33 16.67
N SER A 64 -3.46 4.55 17.96
CA SER A 64 -4.63 5.27 18.44
C SER A 64 -4.22 6.68 18.82
N VAL A 65 -4.91 7.69 18.29
CA VAL A 65 -4.69 9.10 18.62
C VAL A 65 -6.00 9.70 19.11
N SER A 66 -5.98 10.36 20.25
CA SER A 66 -7.15 10.99 20.87
C SER A 66 -6.84 12.43 21.23
N GLY A 67 -7.76 13.34 20.88
CA GLY A 67 -7.59 14.77 21.08
C GLY A 67 -7.22 15.51 19.79
N LEU A 68 -7.81 16.68 19.61
CA LEU A 68 -7.52 17.57 18.49
C LEU A 68 -6.06 18.01 18.53
N GLY A 69 -5.30 17.75 17.47
CA GLY A 69 -3.90 18.11 17.37
C GLY A 69 -2.93 17.21 18.14
N ALA A 70 -3.45 16.19 18.85
CA ALA A 70 -2.60 15.14 19.40
C ALA A 70 -1.95 14.37 18.25
N TYR A 71 -0.76 13.83 18.47
CA TYR A 71 -0.03 13.09 17.46
C TYR A 71 0.44 11.74 17.99
N ALA A 72 0.46 10.74 17.11
CA ALA A 72 0.99 9.42 17.39
C ALA A 72 1.86 8.93 16.23
N ARG A 73 3.04 8.38 16.53
CA ARG A 73 3.96 7.88 15.51
C ARG A 73 3.56 6.47 15.09
N ALA A 74 3.13 6.31 13.85
CA ALA A 74 2.98 5.00 13.23
C ALA A 74 4.33 4.61 12.62
N ASN A 75 4.95 3.56 13.15
CA ASN A 75 6.21 3.03 12.65
C ASN A 75 6.11 1.52 12.48
N GLY A 76 6.60 1.01 11.35
CA GLY A 76 6.66 -0.42 11.10
C GLY A 76 7.05 -0.73 9.67
N SER A 77 7.02 -2.00 9.27
CA SER A 77 7.41 -2.38 7.93
C SER A 77 6.67 -3.61 7.42
N MET A 78 6.51 -3.71 6.11
CA MET A 78 5.87 -4.84 5.44
C MET A 78 6.62 -5.19 4.16
N ASN A 79 6.85 -6.49 3.94
CA ASN A 79 7.32 -6.98 2.65
C ASN A 79 6.16 -7.01 1.65
N PHE A 80 6.43 -6.71 0.39
CA PHE A 80 5.43 -6.76 -0.68
C PHE A 80 5.95 -7.55 -1.89
N SER A 81 5.01 -7.96 -2.74
CA SER A 81 5.28 -8.51 -4.07
C SER A 81 4.26 -7.94 -5.06
N THR A 82 4.64 -6.95 -5.86
CA THR A 82 3.74 -6.22 -6.77
C THR A 82 4.48 -5.66 -7.97
N LYS A 83 3.78 -5.08 -8.95
CA LYS A 83 4.42 -4.38 -10.08
C LYS A 83 4.70 -2.93 -9.68
N THR A 84 5.77 -2.34 -10.19
CA THR A 84 6.14 -0.94 -9.92
C THR A 84 5.94 -0.10 -11.18
N LEU A 85 5.45 1.14 -11.04
CA LEU A 85 5.27 2.06 -12.17
C LEU A 85 6.59 2.27 -12.94
N GLU A 86 7.71 2.32 -12.21
CA GLU A 86 9.05 2.57 -12.74
C GLU A 86 9.57 1.44 -13.65
N SER A 87 8.91 0.27 -13.63
CA SER A 87 9.21 -0.84 -14.55
C SER A 87 8.74 -0.55 -15.99
N SER A 88 7.76 0.34 -16.19
CA SER A 88 7.35 0.78 -17.53
C SER A 88 8.33 1.80 -18.10
N LYS A 89 8.88 1.51 -19.29
CA LYS A 89 9.72 2.44 -20.03
C LYS A 89 8.90 3.66 -20.48
N THR A 90 7.69 3.43 -20.96
CA THR A 90 6.79 4.49 -21.41
C THR A 90 6.45 5.43 -20.25
N TYR A 91 6.18 4.93 -19.04
CA TYR A 91 5.95 5.77 -17.86
C TYR A 91 7.15 6.69 -17.57
N LYS A 92 8.37 6.14 -17.60
CA LYS A 92 9.61 6.92 -17.38
C LYS A 92 9.81 8.00 -18.43
N GLU A 93 9.47 7.73 -19.69
CA GLU A 93 9.51 8.72 -20.78
C GLU A 93 8.45 9.81 -20.58
N MET A 94 7.20 9.43 -20.30
CA MET A 94 6.10 10.35 -20.01
C MET A 94 6.44 11.27 -18.84
N ARG A 95 7.02 10.75 -17.75
CA ARG A 95 7.43 11.58 -16.60
C ARG A 95 8.49 12.61 -16.99
N LYS A 96 9.46 12.24 -17.83
CA LYS A 96 10.49 13.17 -18.32
C LYS A 96 9.90 14.25 -19.22
N SER A 97 9.00 13.87 -20.13
CA SER A 97 8.39 14.78 -21.12
C SER A 97 7.37 15.73 -20.49
N TYR A 98 6.46 15.20 -19.67
CA TYR A 98 5.34 15.95 -19.11
C TYR A 98 5.62 16.54 -17.74
N LYS A 99 6.75 16.16 -17.10
CA LYS A 99 7.25 16.72 -15.84
C LYS A 99 6.22 16.70 -14.71
N PHE A 100 5.33 15.71 -14.68
CA PHE A 100 4.45 15.52 -13.55
C PHE A 100 5.21 15.04 -12.32
N SER A 101 4.63 15.28 -11.14
CA SER A 101 5.20 14.88 -9.86
C SER A 101 5.49 13.37 -9.80
N ALA A 102 6.57 13.00 -9.12
CA ALA A 102 6.92 11.60 -8.90
C ALA A 102 5.84 10.84 -8.12
N GLY A 103 5.98 9.52 -8.05
CA GLY A 103 5.02 8.68 -7.34
C GLY A 103 3.77 8.36 -8.15
N LEU A 104 2.95 7.49 -7.58
CA LEU A 104 1.68 7.07 -8.12
C LEU A 104 0.63 8.17 -7.97
N ARG A 105 0.62 8.89 -6.84
CA ARG A 105 -0.26 10.05 -6.63
C ARG A 105 0.02 11.17 -7.64
N GLY A 106 1.29 11.45 -7.92
CA GLY A 106 1.68 12.45 -8.91
C GLY A 106 1.22 12.08 -10.33
N PHE A 107 1.42 10.82 -10.71
CA PHE A 107 0.93 10.29 -11.98
C PHE A 107 -0.59 10.31 -12.07
N TRP A 108 -1.30 9.83 -11.04
CA TRP A 108 -2.77 9.85 -11.00
C TRP A 108 -3.33 11.26 -11.14
N SER A 109 -2.74 12.21 -10.40
CA SER A 109 -3.12 13.62 -10.50
C SER A 109 -2.94 14.13 -11.92
N TRP A 110 -1.80 13.84 -12.57
CA TRP A 110 -1.57 14.27 -13.94
C TRP A 110 -2.57 13.69 -14.92
N ILE A 111 -2.92 12.41 -14.79
CA ILE A 111 -3.92 11.80 -15.67
C ILE A 111 -5.30 12.45 -15.48
N GLY A 112 -5.65 12.79 -14.23
CA GLY A 112 -6.92 13.44 -13.88
C GLY A 112 -7.00 14.93 -14.21
N LEU A 113 -5.91 15.57 -14.62
CA LEU A 113 -5.93 16.98 -15.03
C LEU A 113 -6.50 17.13 -16.45
N GLY A 114 -7.67 17.77 -16.54
CA GLY A 114 -8.31 18.11 -17.81
C GLY A 114 -8.60 16.89 -18.67
N ASN A 115 -8.13 16.93 -19.92
CA ASN A 115 -8.32 15.87 -20.90
C ASN A 115 -7.07 14.99 -21.09
N ASN A 116 -6.10 15.01 -20.17
CA ASN A 116 -4.82 14.27 -20.32
C ASN A 116 -5.03 12.77 -20.54
N ALA A 117 -5.93 12.15 -19.77
CA ALA A 117 -6.35 10.76 -19.98
C ALA A 117 -6.81 10.50 -21.41
N SER A 118 -7.46 11.48 -22.04
CA SER A 118 -7.99 11.37 -23.39
C SER A 118 -6.99 11.72 -24.49
N TYR A 119 -6.10 12.69 -24.26
CA TYR A 119 -5.07 13.08 -25.23
C TYR A 119 -3.92 12.08 -25.29
N HIS A 120 -3.58 11.45 -24.16
CA HIS A 120 -2.45 10.53 -24.05
C HIS A 120 -2.88 9.05 -23.98
N LYS A 121 -4.07 8.71 -24.51
CA LYS A 121 -4.64 7.34 -24.46
C LYS A 121 -3.68 6.26 -24.96
N GLN A 122 -2.95 6.53 -26.05
CA GLN A 122 -2.02 5.56 -26.65
C GLN A 122 -0.83 5.29 -25.72
N GLU A 123 -0.24 6.34 -25.15
CA GLU A 123 0.87 6.23 -24.21
C GLU A 123 0.42 5.54 -22.92
N LEU A 124 -0.74 5.91 -22.37
CA LEU A 124 -1.32 5.27 -21.19
C LEU A 124 -1.60 3.79 -21.41
N THR A 125 -2.21 3.44 -22.55
CA THR A 125 -2.40 2.04 -22.95
C THR A 125 -1.06 1.29 -22.99
N LYS A 126 -0.03 1.91 -23.57
CA LYS A 126 1.31 1.32 -23.65
C LYS A 126 1.94 1.13 -22.26
N VAL A 127 1.77 2.08 -21.34
CA VAL A 127 2.19 1.91 -19.93
C VAL A 127 1.55 0.67 -19.32
N PHE A 128 0.23 0.51 -19.41
CA PHE A 128 -0.45 -0.63 -18.79
C PHE A 128 -0.16 -1.97 -19.50
N ASN A 129 0.09 -1.96 -20.81
CA ASN A 129 0.57 -3.14 -21.55
C ASN A 129 2.00 -3.54 -21.13
N GLU A 130 2.91 -2.58 -20.93
CA GLU A 130 4.25 -2.88 -20.41
C GLU A 130 4.13 -3.46 -19.00
N LEU A 131 3.32 -2.83 -18.14
CA LEU A 131 3.11 -3.28 -16.77
C LEU A 131 2.45 -4.67 -16.72
N SER A 132 1.54 -5.02 -17.62
CA SER A 132 0.93 -6.36 -17.61
C SER A 132 1.96 -7.47 -17.83
N ASN A 133 3.01 -7.20 -18.61
CA ASN A 133 4.01 -8.17 -19.05
C ASN A 133 5.26 -8.28 -18.15
N VAL A 134 5.48 -7.36 -17.21
CA VAL A 134 6.62 -7.46 -16.27
C VAL A 134 6.36 -8.44 -15.14
N SER A 135 7.40 -9.08 -14.62
CA SER A 135 7.29 -9.87 -13.39
C SER A 135 7.01 -8.98 -12.16
N ARG A 136 6.50 -9.58 -11.08
CA ARG A 136 6.37 -8.88 -9.80
C ARG A 136 7.75 -8.55 -9.25
N THR A 137 7.84 -7.39 -8.62
CA THR A 137 8.98 -6.92 -7.85
C THR A 137 8.70 -7.19 -6.38
N ASN A 138 9.65 -7.81 -5.70
CA ASN A 138 9.61 -7.96 -4.25
C ASN A 138 10.32 -6.76 -3.63
N GLY A 139 9.89 -6.37 -2.44
CA GLY A 139 10.51 -5.27 -1.72
C GLY A 139 9.96 -5.12 -0.31
N ARG A 140 10.33 -4.02 0.34
CA ARG A 140 9.91 -3.67 1.69
C ARG A 140 9.41 -2.24 1.75
N ILE A 141 8.23 -2.05 2.31
CA ILE A 141 7.70 -0.74 2.69
C ILE A 141 8.07 -0.52 4.15
N ASN A 142 8.68 0.62 4.46
CA ASN A 142 8.92 1.07 5.82
C ASN A 142 8.03 2.29 6.07
N ILE A 143 7.11 2.17 7.02
CA ILE A 143 6.24 3.25 7.44
C ILE A 143 6.91 3.99 8.59
N ASP A 144 6.98 5.31 8.43
CA ASP A 144 7.35 6.23 9.48
C ASP A 144 6.60 7.54 9.29
N LEU A 145 5.50 7.73 10.02
CA LEU A 145 4.66 8.92 9.91
C LEU A 145 4.02 9.27 11.25
N MET A 146 3.71 10.55 11.43
CA MET A 146 3.01 11.07 12.60
C MET A 146 1.54 11.30 12.23
N VAL A 147 0.62 10.56 12.83
CA VAL A 147 -0.83 10.70 12.63
C VAL A 147 -1.38 11.73 13.60
N THR A 148 -2.18 12.67 13.10
CA THR A 148 -2.82 13.70 13.93
C THR A 148 -4.28 13.36 14.22
N GLY A 149 -4.67 13.52 15.49
CA GLY A 149 -6.06 13.40 15.93
C GLY A 149 -6.91 14.58 15.44
N LEU A 150 -8.08 14.27 14.89
CA LEU A 150 -9.01 15.25 14.32
C LEU A 150 -10.05 15.78 15.30
N PHE A 151 -10.34 15.02 16.36
CA PHE A 151 -11.51 15.25 17.20
C PHE A 151 -11.10 15.37 18.67
N PRO A 152 -11.56 16.43 19.39
CA PRO A 152 -11.38 16.53 20.83
C PRO A 152 -12.01 15.33 21.54
N ASN A 153 -11.25 14.67 22.41
CA ASN A 153 -11.72 13.56 23.27
C ASN A 153 -12.31 12.34 22.54
N VAL A 154 -12.08 12.19 21.23
CA VAL A 154 -12.48 11.00 20.48
C VAL A 154 -11.23 10.25 20.06
N PRO A 155 -11.01 9.02 20.56
CA PRO A 155 -9.92 8.19 20.09
C PRO A 155 -10.21 7.72 18.65
N VAL A 156 -9.24 7.89 17.78
CA VAL A 156 -9.29 7.41 16.40
C VAL A 156 -8.19 6.38 16.21
N SER A 157 -8.59 5.17 15.84
CA SER A 157 -7.68 4.12 15.39
C SER A 157 -7.24 4.39 13.96
N ALA A 158 -5.96 4.69 13.79
CA ALA A 158 -5.33 4.94 12.51
C ALA A 158 -4.60 3.68 12.02
N SER A 159 -4.78 3.34 10.74
CA SER A 159 -3.98 2.33 10.04
C SER A 159 -3.14 2.99 8.97
N ALA A 160 -1.87 2.60 8.86
CA ALA A 160 -1.03 3.03 7.75
C ALA A 160 -1.45 2.35 6.44
N TYR A 161 -1.33 3.09 5.34
CA TYR A 161 -1.59 2.57 3.99
C TYR A 161 -0.48 2.98 3.02
N ILE A 162 -0.39 2.21 1.93
CA ILE A 162 0.29 2.61 0.70
C ILE A 162 -0.72 2.74 -0.44
N GLN A 163 -0.58 3.78 -1.25
CA GLN A 163 -1.38 4.01 -2.43
C GLN A 163 -0.93 3.08 -3.54
N ALA A 164 -1.90 2.44 -4.18
CA ALA A 164 -1.72 1.57 -5.32
C ALA A 164 -2.72 1.92 -6.43
N PHE A 165 -2.49 1.37 -7.61
CA PHE A 165 -3.51 1.19 -8.63
C PHE A 165 -3.98 -0.25 -8.63
N SER A 166 -5.28 -0.43 -8.83
CA SER A 166 -5.87 -1.66 -9.33
C SER A 166 -6.11 -1.49 -10.83
N VAL A 167 -5.42 -2.31 -11.62
CA VAL A 167 -5.46 -2.28 -13.09
C VAL A 167 -6.09 -3.58 -13.57
N SER A 168 -7.17 -3.46 -14.34
CA SER A 168 -7.87 -4.60 -14.95
C SER A 168 -8.05 -4.40 -16.44
N SER A 169 -7.95 -5.47 -17.21
CA SER A 169 -8.32 -5.44 -18.63
C SER A 169 -9.83 -5.58 -18.77
N LYS A 170 -10.42 -4.79 -19.67
CA LYS A 170 -11.82 -4.91 -20.08
C LYS A 170 -12.04 -5.97 -21.14
N THR A 171 -10.98 -6.41 -21.81
CA THR A 171 -11.06 -7.39 -22.90
C THR A 171 -10.61 -8.79 -22.47
N ASP A 172 -9.80 -8.90 -21.41
CA ASP A 172 -9.42 -10.17 -20.78
C ASP A 172 -9.59 -10.08 -19.27
N SER A 173 -10.67 -10.66 -18.75
CA SER A 173 -11.01 -10.63 -17.32
C SER A 173 -9.98 -11.31 -16.42
N ARG A 174 -9.05 -12.11 -16.97
CA ARG A 174 -7.98 -12.76 -16.21
C ARG A 174 -6.84 -11.81 -15.89
N ILE A 175 -6.73 -10.69 -16.60
CA ILE A 175 -5.67 -9.72 -16.38
C ILE A 175 -6.13 -8.69 -15.36
N ASN A 176 -5.71 -8.90 -14.11
CA ASN A 176 -5.84 -7.94 -13.03
C ASN A 176 -4.53 -7.91 -12.23
N PHE A 177 -4.00 -6.71 -11.97
CA PHE A 177 -2.78 -6.55 -11.21
C PHE A 177 -2.74 -5.24 -10.44
N SER A 178 -1.95 -5.27 -9.39
CA SER A 178 -1.66 -4.13 -8.54
C SER A 178 -0.40 -3.43 -9.01
N VAL A 179 -0.37 -2.11 -8.90
CA VAL A 179 0.82 -1.30 -9.19
C VAL A 179 1.05 -0.32 -8.05
N ILE A 180 2.28 -0.21 -7.57
CA ILE A 180 2.73 0.87 -6.67
C ILE A 180 3.80 1.70 -7.37
N SER A 181 4.17 2.84 -6.80
CA SER A 181 5.42 3.53 -7.14
C SER A 181 6.41 3.36 -6.01
N THR A 182 7.68 3.23 -6.36
CA THR A 182 8.79 3.31 -5.39
C THR A 182 9.36 4.71 -5.29
N ASP A 183 9.05 5.58 -6.25
CA ASP A 183 9.40 6.99 -6.20
C ASP A 183 8.43 7.74 -5.28
N ALA A 184 8.95 8.72 -4.53
CA ALA A 184 8.15 9.57 -3.65
C ALA A 184 7.24 8.79 -2.66
N ALA A 185 7.81 7.77 -2.02
CA ALA A 185 7.14 6.92 -1.02
C ALA A 185 6.34 7.71 0.04
N ASN A 186 6.85 8.85 0.51
CA ASN A 186 6.18 9.72 1.47
C ASN A 186 4.92 10.43 0.93
N GLN A 187 4.73 10.50 -0.39
CA GLN A 187 3.53 11.04 -1.02
C GLN A 187 2.48 9.95 -1.26
N ASP A 188 2.92 8.70 -1.40
CA ASP A 188 2.10 7.53 -1.67
C ASP A 188 1.76 6.75 -0.39
N THR A 189 2.31 7.12 0.76
CA THR A 189 1.95 6.54 2.06
C THR A 189 1.11 7.52 2.89
N GLY A 190 0.31 6.99 3.80
CA GLY A 190 -0.51 7.81 4.68
C GLY A 190 -1.17 7.00 5.78
N ALA A 191 -2.12 7.64 6.47
CA ALA A 191 -2.92 6.99 7.50
C ALA A 191 -4.42 7.21 7.25
N GLN A 192 -5.22 6.22 7.59
CA GLN A 192 -6.67 6.28 7.51
C GLN A 192 -7.33 5.75 8.77
N ASP A 193 -8.55 6.22 9.07
CA ASP A 193 -9.37 5.69 10.16
C ASP A 193 -10.05 4.37 9.78
N GLN A 194 -10.83 3.83 10.72
CA GLN A 194 -11.62 2.60 10.52
C GLN A 194 -12.68 2.70 9.41
N ASN A 195 -13.07 3.90 9.01
CA ASN A 195 -14.03 4.16 7.93
C ASN A 195 -13.34 4.40 6.58
N GLY A 196 -12.00 4.29 6.51
CA GLY A 196 -11.21 4.60 5.31
C GLY A 196 -11.03 6.09 5.04
N GLN A 197 -11.37 6.96 5.99
CA GLN A 197 -11.14 8.41 5.88
C GLN A 197 -9.68 8.71 6.16
N ASN A 198 -9.07 9.55 5.31
CA ASN A 198 -7.69 9.98 5.50
C ASN A 198 -7.55 10.80 6.79
N LEU A 199 -6.54 10.46 7.58
CA LEU A 199 -6.13 11.26 8.72
C LEU A 199 -4.98 12.18 8.31
N PRO A 200 -4.87 13.38 8.89
CA PRO A 200 -3.72 14.24 8.65
C PRO A 200 -2.46 13.52 9.12
N VAL A 201 -1.44 13.56 8.27
CA VAL A 201 -0.12 13.03 8.56
C VAL A 201 0.89 14.17 8.48
N GLN A 202 1.83 14.19 9.42
CA GLN A 202 3.02 15.03 9.40
C GLN A 202 4.27 14.15 9.49
N ASP A 203 5.43 14.72 9.19
CA ASP A 203 6.73 14.03 9.26
C ASP A 203 6.74 12.65 8.59
N ASN A 204 6.11 12.55 7.41
CA ASN A 204 6.07 11.29 6.67
C ASN A 204 7.45 11.03 6.03
N ASN A 205 8.22 10.17 6.68
CA ASN A 205 9.55 9.72 6.27
C ASN A 205 9.52 8.28 5.75
N SER A 206 8.34 7.76 5.41
CA SER A 206 8.18 6.39 4.91
C SER A 206 8.98 6.16 3.63
N THR A 207 9.55 4.96 3.50
CA THR A 207 10.36 4.54 2.34
C THR A 207 9.81 3.25 1.71
N ILE A 208 10.18 3.01 0.46
CA ILE A 208 9.89 1.77 -0.26
C ILE A 208 11.19 1.32 -0.92
N ASP A 209 11.68 0.16 -0.50
CA ASP A 209 12.92 -0.44 -0.96
C ASP A 209 12.62 -1.67 -1.81
N ILE A 210 13.41 -1.90 -2.87
CA ILE A 210 13.36 -3.08 -3.75
C ILE A 210 14.62 -3.91 -3.52
#